data_AF-A0A0N5AF01-F1
#
_entry.id   AF-A0A0N5AF01-F1
#
_cell.length_a   1.000
_cell.length_b   1.000
_cell.length_c   1.000
_cell.angle_alpha   90.00
_cell.angle_beta   90.00
_cell.angle_gamma   90.00
#
_symmetry.space_group_name_H-M   'P 1'
#
loop_
_entity.id
_entity.type
_entity.pdbx_description
1 polymer ?
#
loop_
_entity_poly.entity_id
_entity_poly.type
_entity_poly.pdbx_seq_one_letter_code
_entity_poly.pdbx_strand_id
1 'polypeptide(L)'
;MDHINEVLEKLEQGSIDDEIWGKIIIMERGKRTAKAYLRKTTIIVDGGEDEFDGKTLGFNHFTNPERDEYTDELRSKIGDGVIIKMDNQGNIKAMARGSTPIIVQGWKEPNLNCISERLLREQGKLKTRGEHQSNDEERIAKIFDMRRFKSAVSRELMQPDPDARELLMKTCVRVSLVKDCGFDAMKTPCWFMIINLVALDMLKTKMPQVLNHCKLILVKAQLLQ
;
A
#
# COMPACT_ATOMS: atom_id res chain seq x y z
N MET A 1 -5.18 5.51 9.49
CA MET A 1 -6.19 6.50 9.08
C MET A 1 -5.56 7.83 8.76
N ASP A 2 -4.65 8.35 9.59
CA ASP A 2 -4.03 9.67 9.43
C ASP A 2 -3.44 9.92 8.03
N HIS A 3 -2.76 8.93 7.45
CA HIS A 3 -2.20 9.07 6.10
C HIS A 3 -3.25 9.19 4.99
N ILE A 4 -4.41 8.55 5.16
CA ILE A 4 -5.54 8.64 4.24
C ILE A 4 -6.21 10.01 4.40
N ASN A 5 -6.41 10.46 5.64
CA ASN A 5 -6.96 11.78 5.93
C ASN A 5 -6.09 12.89 5.32
N GLU A 6 -4.76 12.81 5.48
CA GLU A 6 -3.83 13.76 4.85
C GLU A 6 -3.99 13.82 3.31
N VAL A 7 -4.27 12.70 2.66
CA VAL A 7 -4.50 12.65 1.21
C VAL A 7 -5.88 13.22 0.86
N LEU A 8 -6.91 12.88 1.61
CA LEU A 8 -8.27 13.37 1.38
C LEU A 8 -8.37 14.89 1.51
N GLU A 9 -7.75 15.48 2.54
CA GLU A 9 -7.69 16.94 2.71
C GLU A 9 -7.04 17.61 1.51
N LYS A 10 -5.91 17.06 1.04
CA LYS A 10 -5.21 17.61 -0.12
C LYS A 10 -5.97 17.44 -1.43
N LEU A 11 -6.71 16.34 -1.59
CA LEU A 11 -7.63 16.11 -2.71
C LEU A 11 -8.86 17.05 -2.66
N GLU A 12 -9.34 17.42 -1.47
CA GLU A 12 -10.43 18.40 -1.31
C GLU A 12 -9.94 19.82 -1.66
N GLN A 13 -8.69 20.14 -1.31
CA GLN A 13 -8.05 21.43 -1.61
C GLN A 13 -7.58 21.57 -3.07
N GLY A 14 -7.68 20.51 -3.89
CA GLY A 14 -7.13 20.53 -5.26
C GLY A 14 -5.61 20.69 -5.31
N SER A 15 -4.91 20.32 -4.24
CA SER A 15 -3.46 20.51 -4.08
C SER A 15 -2.62 19.31 -4.53
N ILE A 16 -3.27 18.29 -5.08
CA ILE A 16 -2.64 17.12 -5.69
C ILE A 16 -2.81 17.24 -7.19
N ASP A 17 -1.70 17.11 -7.90
CA ASP A 17 -1.63 17.09 -9.35
C ASP A 17 -2.31 15.82 -9.91
N ASP A 18 -3.10 15.97 -10.97
CA ASP A 18 -3.91 14.91 -11.58
C ASP A 18 -3.07 13.72 -12.09
N GLU A 19 -1.78 13.91 -12.36
CA GLU A 19 -0.87 12.83 -12.76
C GLU A 19 -0.44 11.94 -11.58
N ILE A 20 -0.70 12.35 -10.34
CA ILE A 20 -0.36 11.58 -9.15
C ILE A 20 -1.41 10.50 -8.91
N TRP A 21 -1.03 9.25 -9.13
CA TRP A 21 -1.94 8.12 -8.94
C TRP A 21 -1.85 7.48 -7.55
N GLY A 22 -0.76 7.74 -6.82
CA GLY A 22 -0.46 7.03 -5.59
C GLY A 22 0.34 7.85 -4.59
N LYS A 23 0.26 7.46 -3.32
CA LYS A 23 1.18 7.90 -2.26
C LYS A 23 1.80 6.68 -1.61
N ILE A 24 3.12 6.58 -1.64
CA ILE A 24 3.87 5.55 -0.93
C ILE A 24 4.32 6.08 0.42
N ILE A 25 4.24 5.23 1.45
CA ILE A 25 4.66 5.53 2.82
C ILE A 25 5.57 4.39 3.26
N ILE A 26 6.81 4.71 3.60
CA ILE A 26 7.83 3.76 4.05
C ILE A 26 7.74 3.63 5.56
N MET A 27 7.72 2.39 6.04
CA MET A 27 7.46 2.06 7.42
C MET A 27 8.51 1.08 7.95
N GLU A 28 9.03 1.38 9.13
CA GLU A 28 9.75 0.43 9.97
C GLU A 28 8.91 0.19 11.21
N ARG A 29 8.41 -1.04 11.38
CA ARG A 29 7.42 -1.34 12.43
C ARG A 29 6.23 -0.36 12.36
N GLY A 30 5.91 0.31 13.46
CA GLY A 30 4.87 1.34 13.54
C GLY A 30 5.34 2.75 13.18
N LYS A 31 6.60 2.94 12.78
CA LYS A 31 7.19 4.25 12.54
C LYS A 31 7.28 4.54 11.04
N ARG A 32 6.73 5.68 10.63
CA ARG A 32 6.88 6.20 9.26
C ARG A 32 8.26 6.83 9.12
N THR A 33 9.08 6.31 8.21
CA THR A 33 10.41 6.86 7.91
C THR A 33 10.39 7.82 6.71
N ALA A 34 9.50 7.59 5.73
CA ALA A 34 9.39 8.46 4.56
C ALA A 34 8.00 8.42 3.91
N LYS A 35 7.75 9.37 3.01
CA LYS A 35 6.58 9.39 2.12
C LYS A 35 6.91 10.06 0.78
N ALA A 36 6.33 9.57 -0.29
CA ALA A 36 6.44 10.18 -1.62
C ALA A 36 5.14 10.04 -2.41
N TYR A 37 4.92 10.95 -3.36
CA TYR A 37 3.84 10.86 -4.32
C TYR A 37 4.33 10.20 -5.61
N LEU A 38 3.47 9.38 -6.20
CA LEU A 38 3.79 8.53 -7.34
C LEU A 38 3.13 9.11 -8.59
N ARG A 39 3.96 9.59 -9.53
CA ARG A 39 3.53 10.03 -10.86
C ARG A 39 3.79 8.95 -11.92
N LYS A 40 5.01 8.41 -11.94
CA LYS A 40 5.36 7.31 -12.85
C LYS A 40 4.56 6.06 -12.48
N THR A 41 3.96 5.41 -13.47
CA THR A 41 3.11 4.22 -13.26
C THR A 41 3.90 3.00 -12.80
N THR A 42 5.21 2.98 -13.06
CA THR A 42 6.12 1.92 -12.62
C THR A 42 7.08 2.48 -11.59
N ILE A 43 7.13 1.84 -10.42
CA ILE A 43 8.09 2.15 -9.37
C ILE A 43 8.83 0.90 -8.91
N ILE A 44 9.99 1.10 -8.31
CA ILE A 44 10.82 0.07 -7.70
C ILE A 44 11.04 0.47 -6.24
N VAL A 45 10.92 -0.50 -5.34
CA VAL A 45 11.37 -0.38 -3.95
C VAL A 45 12.39 -1.49 -3.72
N ASP A 46 13.64 -1.13 -3.48
CA ASP A 46 14.75 -2.06 -3.27
C ASP A 46 15.54 -1.74 -1.99
N GLY A 47 16.59 -2.51 -1.71
CA GLY A 47 17.46 -2.32 -0.56
C GLY A 47 18.59 -1.31 -0.77
N GLY A 48 18.53 -0.48 -1.83
CA GLY A 48 19.55 0.53 -2.11
C GLY A 48 19.51 1.70 -1.13
N GLU A 49 20.55 2.55 -1.19
CA GLU A 49 20.70 3.76 -0.36
C GLU A 49 20.43 5.05 -1.14
N ASP A 50 20.00 4.94 -2.40
CA ASP A 50 19.68 6.08 -3.25
C ASP A 50 18.34 6.72 -2.83
N GLU A 51 18.30 8.06 -2.90
CA GLU A 51 17.08 8.83 -2.73
C GLU A 51 16.05 8.50 -3.83
N PHE A 52 14.77 8.76 -3.55
CA PHE A 52 13.70 8.53 -4.52
C PHE A 52 13.80 9.46 -5.74
N ASP A 53 14.05 8.88 -6.92
CA ASP A 53 14.18 9.59 -8.21
C ASP A 53 12.84 9.72 -9.00
N GLY A 54 11.72 9.45 -8.33
CA GLY A 54 10.39 9.36 -8.95
C GLY A 54 10.06 7.99 -9.56
N LYS A 55 11.03 7.07 -9.65
CA LYS A 55 10.88 5.69 -10.16
C LYS A 55 11.40 4.65 -9.16
N THR A 56 12.62 4.79 -8.69
CA THR A 56 13.29 3.86 -7.78
C THR A 56 13.46 4.51 -6.42
N LEU A 57 13.10 3.78 -5.37
CA LEU A 57 13.25 4.17 -3.97
C LEU A 57 14.14 3.15 -3.28
N GLY A 58 15.32 3.58 -2.82
CA GLY A 58 16.17 2.79 -1.94
C GLY A 58 15.59 2.80 -0.53
N PHE A 59 15.07 1.67 -0.06
CA PHE A 59 14.51 1.55 1.30
C PHE A 59 15.58 1.89 2.35
N ASN A 60 16.85 1.58 2.05
CA ASN A 60 17.94 1.73 2.98
C ASN A 60 18.46 3.17 3.11
N HIS A 61 17.99 4.07 2.24
CA HIS A 61 18.29 5.50 2.30
C HIS A 61 17.74 6.15 3.59
N PHE A 62 16.59 5.69 4.09
CA PHE A 62 15.90 6.39 5.17
C PHE A 62 16.41 5.97 6.55
N THR A 63 16.62 6.96 7.43
CA THR A 63 17.05 6.76 8.81
C THR A 63 15.87 6.62 9.76
N ASN A 64 16.02 5.81 10.80
CA ASN A 64 15.08 5.68 11.90
C ASN A 64 15.86 5.64 13.24
N PRO A 65 15.78 6.69 14.08
CA PRO A 65 16.51 6.71 15.36
C PRO A 65 16.10 5.61 16.35
N GLU A 66 14.90 5.04 16.19
CA GLU A 66 14.36 3.99 17.06
C GLU A 66 14.52 2.59 16.45
N ARG A 67 15.39 2.44 15.44
CA ARG A 67 15.63 1.15 14.78
C ARG A 67 16.33 0.18 15.72
N ASP A 68 15.73 -0.98 15.92
CA ASP A 68 16.38 -2.10 16.61
C ASP A 68 17.23 -2.96 15.66
N GLU A 69 18.14 -3.73 16.26
CA GLU A 69 19.09 -4.63 15.58
C GLU A 69 18.39 -5.62 14.64
N TYR A 70 17.25 -6.17 15.06
CA TYR A 70 16.51 -7.14 14.25
C TYR A 70 15.91 -6.51 12.98
N THR A 71 15.45 -5.27 13.07
CA THR A 71 14.99 -4.49 11.92
C THR A 71 16.16 -4.17 10.99
N ASP A 72 17.30 -3.77 11.53
CA ASP A 72 18.49 -3.48 10.72
C ASP A 72 19.03 -4.72 9.99
N GLU A 73 19.03 -5.87 10.67
CA GLU A 73 19.38 -7.16 10.06
C GLU A 73 18.50 -7.48 8.85
N LEU A 74 17.18 -7.34 8.98
CA LEU A 74 16.24 -7.60 7.87
C LEU A 74 16.34 -6.55 6.78
N ARG A 75 16.58 -5.30 7.12
CA ARG A 75 16.76 -4.20 6.17
C ARG A 75 17.93 -4.46 5.22
N SER A 76 19.03 -5.04 5.72
CA SER A 76 20.17 -5.47 4.88
C SER A 76 19.84 -6.57 3.86
N LYS A 77 18.73 -7.31 4.05
CA LYS A 77 18.35 -8.48 3.24
C LYS A 77 17.34 -8.16 2.13
N ILE A 78 16.91 -6.90 1.99
CA ILE A 78 15.89 -6.49 1.00
C ILE A 78 16.35 -6.82 -0.43
N GLY A 79 17.63 -6.58 -0.75
CA GLY A 79 18.21 -6.87 -2.06
C GLY A 79 17.50 -6.13 -3.20
N ASP A 80 17.21 -6.82 -4.30
CA ASP A 80 16.54 -6.23 -5.48
C ASP A 80 15.08 -5.77 -5.24
N GLY A 81 14.50 -6.18 -4.10
CA GLY A 81 13.15 -5.79 -3.68
C GLY A 81 12.04 -6.14 -4.69
N VAL A 82 11.20 -5.16 -4.99
CA VAL A 82 9.94 -5.33 -5.73
C VAL A 82 9.74 -4.24 -6.78
N ILE A 83 9.26 -4.63 -7.96
CA ILE A 83 8.72 -3.69 -8.96
C ILE A 83 7.21 -3.66 -8.85
N ILE A 84 6.64 -2.46 -8.90
CA ILE A 84 5.21 -2.19 -8.77
C ILE A 84 4.77 -1.38 -9.98
N LYS A 85 3.63 -1.77 -10.56
CA LYS A 85 3.09 -1.12 -11.74
C LYS A 85 1.58 -0.91 -11.60
N MET A 86 1.14 0.33 -11.73
CA MET A 86 -0.28 0.64 -11.95
C MET A 86 -0.62 0.48 -13.44
N ASP A 87 -1.77 -0.12 -13.74
CA ASP A 87 -2.34 -0.13 -15.09
C ASP A 87 -3.42 0.95 -15.28
N ASN A 88 -3.87 1.14 -16.52
CA ASN A 88 -4.87 2.15 -16.90
C ASN A 88 -6.26 1.92 -16.26
N GLN A 89 -6.52 0.77 -15.67
CA GLN A 89 -7.75 0.50 -14.94
C GLN A 89 -7.61 0.80 -13.44
N GLY A 90 -6.43 1.24 -12.99
CA GLY A 90 -6.11 1.46 -11.58
C GLY A 90 -5.85 0.17 -10.80
N ASN A 91 -5.66 -0.97 -11.47
CA ASN A 91 -5.11 -2.14 -10.78
C ASN A 91 -3.65 -1.86 -10.45
N ILE A 92 -3.17 -2.41 -9.34
CA ILE A 92 -1.75 -2.38 -8.98
C ILE A 92 -1.23 -3.81 -9.06
N LYS A 93 -0.16 -3.98 -9.84
CA LYS A 93 0.56 -5.24 -10.00
C LYS A 93 1.93 -5.13 -9.37
N ALA A 94 2.46 -6.24 -8.87
CA ALA A 94 3.82 -6.30 -8.38
C ALA A 94 4.51 -7.60 -8.76
N MET A 95 5.83 -7.55 -8.81
CA MET A 95 6.70 -8.70 -9.06
C MET A 95 7.94 -8.55 -8.19
N ALA A 96 8.28 -9.59 -7.42
CA ALA A 96 9.55 -9.63 -6.72
C ALA A 96 10.69 -9.61 -7.76
N ARG A 97 11.75 -8.84 -7.52
CA ARG A 97 12.85 -8.74 -8.48
C ARG A 97 13.97 -9.74 -8.22
N GLY A 98 14.19 -10.08 -6.95
CA GLY A 98 15.22 -11.00 -6.49
C GLY A 98 14.67 -12.27 -5.86
N SER A 99 15.50 -12.94 -5.07
CA SER A 99 15.17 -14.14 -4.28
C SER A 99 14.53 -13.82 -2.93
N THR A 100 14.66 -12.57 -2.47
CA THR A 100 14.13 -12.11 -1.17
C THR A 100 12.61 -12.23 -1.13
N PRO A 101 12.02 -12.79 -0.05
CA PRO A 101 10.58 -12.86 0.11
C PRO A 101 9.92 -11.48 0.13
N ILE A 102 8.88 -11.32 -0.69
CA ILE A 102 8.01 -10.13 -0.70
C ILE A 102 6.59 -10.61 -0.44
N ILE A 103 5.93 -10.02 0.57
CA ILE A 103 4.61 -10.47 1.03
C ILE A 103 3.63 -9.30 1.04
N VAL A 104 2.54 -9.41 0.30
CA VAL A 104 1.41 -8.48 0.37
C VAL A 104 0.59 -8.81 1.60
N GLN A 105 0.49 -7.85 2.52
CA GLN A 105 -0.14 -8.05 3.82
C GLN A 105 -1.66 -7.97 3.72
N GLY A 106 -2.36 -8.48 4.75
CA GLY A 106 -3.82 -8.48 4.81
C GLY A 106 -4.47 -9.69 4.12
N TRP A 107 -3.69 -10.61 3.54
CA TRP A 107 -4.21 -11.84 2.92
C TRP A 107 -5.04 -12.72 3.88
N LYS A 108 -4.82 -12.61 5.19
CA LYS A 108 -5.62 -13.28 6.24
C LYS A 108 -6.98 -12.62 6.51
N GLU A 109 -7.18 -11.41 6.01
CA GLU A 109 -8.39 -10.60 6.16
C GLU A 109 -8.90 -10.21 4.76
N PRO A 110 -9.26 -11.19 3.90
CA PRO A 110 -9.57 -10.96 2.49
C PRO A 110 -10.75 -10.00 2.28
N ASN A 111 -11.65 -9.91 3.27
CA ASN A 111 -12.75 -8.96 3.25
C ASN A 111 -12.27 -7.52 3.38
N LEU A 112 -11.14 -7.23 4.05
CA LEU A 112 -10.64 -5.88 4.35
C LEU A 112 -9.68 -5.30 3.31
N ASN A 113 -9.43 -5.99 2.21
CA ASN A 113 -8.54 -5.54 1.14
C ASN A 113 -9.11 -5.86 -0.24
N CYS A 114 -8.37 -5.51 -1.28
CA CYS A 114 -8.72 -5.79 -2.68
C CYS A 114 -7.67 -6.62 -3.39
N ILE A 115 -7.01 -7.54 -2.69
CA ILE A 115 -6.02 -8.45 -3.25
C ILE A 115 -6.72 -9.47 -4.17
N SER A 116 -6.04 -9.85 -5.26
CA SER A 116 -6.57 -10.86 -6.18
C SER A 116 -6.69 -12.25 -5.53
N GLU A 117 -7.69 -13.03 -5.97
CA GLU A 117 -7.90 -14.41 -5.50
C GLU A 117 -6.65 -15.28 -5.61
N ARG A 118 -5.90 -15.10 -6.70
CA ARG A 118 -4.66 -15.82 -6.91
C ARG A 118 -3.67 -15.55 -5.77
N LEU A 119 -3.45 -14.28 -5.45
CA LEU A 119 -2.48 -13.89 -4.43
C LEU A 119 -2.96 -14.23 -3.01
N LEU A 120 -4.28 -14.26 -2.77
CA LEU A 120 -4.85 -14.78 -1.52
C LEU A 120 -4.51 -16.27 -1.33
N ARG A 121 -4.63 -17.10 -2.37
CA ARG A 121 -4.22 -18.52 -2.33
C ARG A 121 -2.73 -18.69 -2.12
N GLU A 122 -1.92 -17.77 -2.66
CA GLU A 122 -0.47 -17.70 -2.46
C GLU A 122 -0.10 -17.06 -1.10
N GLN A 123 -1.07 -16.83 -0.20
CA GLN A 123 -0.85 -16.24 1.14
C GLN A 123 -0.11 -14.90 1.08
N GLY A 124 -0.42 -14.08 0.08
CA GLY A 124 0.23 -12.78 -0.15
C GLY A 124 1.64 -12.86 -0.74
N LYS A 125 2.24 -14.04 -0.87
CA LYS A 125 3.65 -14.20 -1.30
C LYS A 125 3.78 -13.98 -2.80
N LEU A 126 4.71 -13.10 -3.18
CA LEU A 126 5.12 -12.95 -4.57
C LEU A 126 6.14 -14.03 -4.95
N LYS A 127 6.01 -14.61 -6.15
CA LYS A 127 7.00 -15.57 -6.69
C LYS A 127 8.36 -14.89 -6.88
N THR A 128 9.40 -15.45 -6.27
CA THR A 128 10.76 -14.89 -6.33
C THR A 128 11.56 -15.44 -7.52
N ARG A 129 12.71 -14.82 -7.84
CA ARG A 129 13.66 -15.41 -8.79
C ARG A 129 14.36 -16.59 -8.10
N GLY A 130 14.15 -17.80 -8.62
CA GLY A 130 14.76 -19.04 -8.08
C GLY A 130 13.78 -20.20 -7.94
N GLU A 131 12.47 -19.93 -7.90
CA GLU A 131 11.44 -20.96 -8.00
C GLU A 131 11.41 -21.50 -9.45
N HIS A 132 11.91 -22.72 -9.64
CA HIS A 132 12.11 -23.35 -10.96
C HIS A 132 10.90 -23.15 -11.91
N GLN A 133 11.18 -22.71 -13.14
CA GLN A 133 10.30 -22.66 -14.33
C GLN A 133 9.15 -21.62 -14.37
N SER A 134 9.11 -20.60 -13.50
CA SER A 134 8.15 -19.50 -13.72
C SER A 134 8.69 -18.47 -14.73
N ASN A 135 7.97 -18.26 -15.82
CA ASN A 135 8.22 -17.12 -16.72
C ASN A 135 7.87 -15.80 -16.01
N ASP A 136 8.33 -14.66 -16.55
CA ASP A 136 8.10 -13.36 -15.88
C ASP A 136 6.61 -13.01 -15.74
N GLU A 137 5.75 -13.43 -16.68
CA GLU A 137 4.30 -13.19 -16.59
C GLU A 137 3.66 -13.88 -15.40
N GLU A 138 4.06 -15.12 -15.11
CA GLU A 138 3.56 -15.84 -13.94
C GLU A 138 3.99 -15.20 -12.63
N ARG A 139 5.10 -14.47 -12.60
CA ARG A 139 5.64 -13.84 -11.39
C ARG A 139 4.95 -12.50 -11.09
N ILE A 140 4.19 -11.96 -12.05
CA ILE A 140 3.38 -10.77 -11.87
C ILE A 140 2.09 -11.15 -11.11
N ALA A 141 1.96 -10.61 -9.90
CA ALA A 141 0.74 -10.73 -9.11
C ALA A 141 -0.03 -9.41 -9.08
N LYS A 142 -1.36 -9.49 -9.08
CA LYS A 142 -2.21 -8.32 -8.87
C LYS A 142 -2.44 -8.11 -7.36
N ILE A 143 -1.83 -7.05 -6.83
CA ILE A 143 -1.84 -6.70 -5.39
C ILE A 143 -3.00 -5.74 -5.04
N PHE A 144 -3.57 -5.08 -6.04
CA PHE A 144 -4.84 -4.34 -5.95
C PHE A 144 -5.70 -4.61 -7.17
N ASP A 145 -6.88 -5.17 -6.97
CA ASP A 145 -7.88 -5.43 -8.00
C ASP A 145 -8.99 -4.39 -7.98
N MET A 146 -8.98 -3.50 -8.98
CA MET A 146 -9.95 -2.42 -9.08
C MET A 146 -11.38 -2.95 -9.26
N ARG A 147 -11.56 -4.11 -9.91
CA ARG A 147 -12.90 -4.72 -10.05
C ARG A 147 -13.41 -5.18 -8.68
N ARG A 148 -12.56 -5.79 -7.85
CA ARG A 148 -12.92 -6.14 -6.47
C ARG A 148 -13.28 -4.92 -5.64
N PHE A 149 -12.49 -3.85 -5.76
CA PHE A 149 -12.77 -2.60 -5.09
C PHE A 149 -14.12 -2.01 -5.52
N LYS A 150 -14.38 -1.92 -6.82
CA LYS A 150 -15.68 -1.48 -7.36
C LYS A 150 -16.84 -2.31 -6.83
N SER A 151 -16.70 -3.64 -6.80
CA SER A 151 -17.72 -4.54 -6.24
C SER A 151 -17.92 -4.34 -4.73
N ALA A 152 -16.85 -4.09 -3.97
CA ALA A 152 -16.93 -3.79 -2.54
C ALA A 152 -17.70 -2.48 -2.30
N VAL A 153 -17.36 -1.41 -3.04
CA VAL A 153 -18.08 -0.12 -2.98
C VAL A 153 -19.56 -0.31 -3.31
N SER A 154 -19.89 -1.00 -4.40
CA SER A 154 -21.30 -1.23 -4.77
C SER A 154 -22.07 -2.02 -3.72
N ARG A 155 -21.45 -3.01 -3.07
CA ARG A 155 -22.10 -3.80 -2.01
C ARG A 155 -22.32 -2.97 -0.74
N GLU A 156 -21.34 -2.15 -0.39
CA GLU A 156 -21.40 -1.30 0.81
C GLU A 156 -22.48 -0.22 0.68
N LEU A 157 -22.62 0.37 -0.51
CA LEU A 157 -23.66 1.38 -0.79
C LEU A 157 -25.09 0.82 -0.73
N MET A 158 -25.27 -0.51 -0.77
CA MET A 158 -26.58 -1.14 -0.57
C MET A 158 -26.88 -1.41 0.91
N GLN A 159 -25.93 -1.21 1.82
CA GLN A 159 -26.17 -1.40 3.25
C GLN A 159 -27.03 -0.26 3.82
N PRO A 160 -27.87 -0.52 4.82
CA PRO A 160 -28.61 0.53 5.53
C PRO A 160 -27.70 1.55 6.21
N ASP A 161 -26.52 1.12 6.68
CA ASP A 161 -25.49 1.95 7.30
C ASP A 161 -24.11 1.62 6.69
N PRO A 162 -23.76 2.24 5.55
CA PRO A 162 -22.51 1.96 4.84
C PRO A 162 -21.25 2.34 5.62
N ASP A 163 -20.30 1.41 5.78
CA ASP A 163 -19.02 1.64 6.46
C ASP A 163 -17.98 2.30 5.52
N ALA A 164 -17.95 3.62 5.56
CA ALA A 164 -16.98 4.42 4.81
C ALA A 164 -15.52 4.13 5.23
N ARG A 165 -15.27 3.80 6.50
CA ARG A 165 -13.92 3.55 7.03
C ARG A 165 -13.35 2.26 6.45
N GLU A 166 -14.17 1.23 6.35
CA GLU A 166 -13.75 -0.03 5.74
C GLU A 166 -13.37 0.17 4.27
N LEU A 167 -14.16 0.92 3.50
CA LEU A 167 -13.84 1.24 2.11
C LEU A 167 -12.58 2.09 1.96
N LEU A 168 -12.35 3.06 2.86
CA LEU A 168 -11.11 3.83 2.87
C LEU A 168 -9.89 2.94 3.07
N MET A 169 -9.95 2.00 4.01
CA MET A 169 -8.86 1.05 4.23
C MET A 169 -8.59 0.17 3.00
N LYS A 170 -9.63 -0.20 2.25
CA LYS A 170 -9.47 -0.97 1.00
C LYS A 170 -8.74 -0.21 -0.11
N THR A 171 -8.64 1.12 -0.07
CA THR A 171 -7.84 1.91 -1.04
C THR A 171 -6.33 1.73 -0.85
N CYS A 172 -5.92 1.10 0.25
CA CYS A 172 -4.53 0.92 0.60
C CYS A 172 -4.04 -0.50 0.28
N VAL A 173 -2.78 -0.61 -0.15
CA VAL A 173 -2.05 -1.88 -0.24
C VAL A 173 -0.85 -1.80 0.67
N ARG A 174 -0.57 -2.88 1.41
CA ARG A 174 0.62 -3.00 2.25
C ARG A 174 1.50 -4.12 1.76
N VAL A 175 2.81 -3.88 1.70
CA VAL A 175 3.79 -4.85 1.23
C VAL A 175 4.93 -4.91 2.22
N SER A 176 5.18 -6.10 2.74
CA SER A 176 6.30 -6.44 3.60
C SER A 176 7.51 -6.88 2.76
N LEU A 177 8.68 -6.42 3.16
CA LEU A 177 9.98 -6.79 2.61
C LEU A 177 10.65 -7.78 3.58
N VAL A 178 11.15 -8.90 3.05
CA VAL A 178 11.85 -9.97 3.77
C VAL A 178 10.97 -10.81 4.69
N LYS A 179 10.21 -10.19 5.61
CA LYS A 179 9.42 -10.90 6.62
C LYS A 179 8.15 -10.18 7.01
N ASP A 180 7.02 -10.88 6.89
CA ASP A 180 5.71 -10.45 7.37
C ASP A 180 5.45 -10.96 8.80
N CYS A 181 4.99 -10.08 9.68
CA CYS A 181 4.63 -10.41 11.07
C CYS A 181 3.14 -10.73 11.26
N GLY A 182 2.40 -10.97 10.16
CA GLY A 182 1.04 -11.49 10.19
C GLY A 182 -0.03 -10.41 10.39
N PHE A 183 -0.86 -10.55 11.42
CA PHE A 183 -2.06 -9.70 11.61
C PHE A 183 -1.73 -8.25 11.97
N ASP A 184 -0.58 -8.01 12.60
CA ASP A 184 -0.16 -6.67 13.00
C ASP A 184 0.98 -6.17 12.10
N ALA A 185 0.61 -5.38 11.10
CA ALA A 185 1.58 -4.74 10.21
C ALA A 185 2.58 -3.85 10.97
N MET A 186 2.20 -3.29 12.13
CA MET A 186 3.08 -2.43 12.91
C MET A 186 4.20 -3.21 13.61
N LYS A 187 4.13 -4.54 13.65
CA LYS A 187 5.24 -5.40 14.09
C LYS A 187 6.18 -5.80 12.94
N THR A 188 5.80 -5.49 11.71
CA THR A 188 6.57 -5.86 10.52
C THR A 188 7.80 -4.97 10.41
N PRO A 189 9.02 -5.53 10.35
CA PRO A 189 10.24 -4.73 10.46
C PRO A 189 10.43 -3.78 9.29
N CYS A 190 10.20 -4.24 8.06
CA CYS A 190 10.38 -3.45 6.84
C CYS A 190 9.16 -3.61 5.95
N TRP A 191 8.40 -2.54 5.73
CA TRP A 191 7.23 -2.57 4.87
C TRP A 191 6.90 -1.19 4.32
N PHE A 192 6.03 -1.14 3.34
CA PHE A 192 5.47 0.12 2.86
C PHE A 192 3.99 -0.03 2.57
N MET A 193 3.30 1.11 2.58
CA MET A 193 1.91 1.24 2.19
C MET A 193 1.79 2.10 0.94
N ILE A 194 0.95 1.70 0.00
CA ILE A 194 0.53 2.53 -1.13
C ILE A 194 -0.93 2.88 -0.93
N ILE A 195 -1.25 4.16 -0.91
CA ILE A 195 -2.61 4.67 -1.01
C ILE A 195 -2.90 4.87 -2.50
N ASN A 196 -3.90 4.16 -3.04
CA ASN A 196 -4.33 4.28 -4.43
C ASN A 196 -5.27 5.48 -4.58
N LEU A 197 -4.75 6.62 -5.08
CA LEU A 197 -5.53 7.85 -5.20
C LEU A 197 -6.64 7.73 -6.25
N VAL A 198 -6.46 6.91 -7.29
CA VAL A 198 -7.52 6.63 -8.28
C VAL A 198 -8.72 5.93 -7.62
N ALA A 199 -8.46 4.97 -6.74
CA ALA A 199 -9.51 4.30 -5.98
C ALA A 199 -10.17 5.25 -4.97
N LEU A 200 -9.36 6.08 -4.31
CA LEU A 200 -9.82 7.05 -3.32
C LEU A 200 -10.72 8.13 -3.95
N ASP A 201 -10.36 8.64 -5.12
CA ASP A 201 -11.14 9.62 -5.87
C ASP A 201 -12.47 9.03 -6.38
N MET A 202 -12.45 7.79 -6.86
CA MET A 202 -13.69 7.06 -7.19
C MET A 202 -14.59 6.92 -5.96
N LEU A 203 -14.02 6.61 -4.78
CA LEU A 203 -14.78 6.49 -3.54
C LEU A 203 -15.38 7.83 -3.12
N LYS A 204 -14.59 8.91 -3.16
CA LYS A 204 -15.05 10.28 -2.90
C LYS A 204 -16.25 10.66 -3.79
N THR A 205 -16.19 10.30 -5.07
CA THR A 205 -17.26 10.56 -6.04
C THR A 205 -18.53 9.75 -5.75
N LYS A 206 -18.39 8.46 -5.41
CA LYS A 206 -19.52 7.56 -5.16
C LYS A 206 -20.12 7.68 -3.75
N MET A 207 -19.32 8.15 -2.80
CA MET A 207 -19.66 8.20 -1.38
C MET A 207 -19.13 9.50 -0.76
N PRO A 208 -19.69 10.68 -1.11
CA PRO A 208 -19.19 11.97 -0.63
C PRO A 208 -19.13 12.09 0.90
N GLN A 209 -19.99 11.35 1.62
CA GLN A 209 -19.99 11.29 3.08
C GLN A 209 -18.68 10.75 3.68
N VAL A 210 -17.83 10.11 2.89
CA VAL A 210 -16.48 9.69 3.32
C VAL A 210 -15.64 10.89 3.80
N LEU A 211 -15.87 12.08 3.23
CA LEU A 211 -15.21 13.32 3.64
C LEU A 211 -15.66 13.75 5.06
N ASN A 212 -16.91 13.49 5.41
CA ASN A 212 -17.46 13.83 6.73
C ASN A 212 -16.91 12.91 7.83
N HIS A 213 -16.66 11.64 7.51
CA HIS A 213 -16.03 10.70 8.45
C HIS A 213 -14.63 11.18 8.88
N CYS A 214 -13.86 11.76 7.97
CA CYS A 214 -12.55 12.34 8.27
C CYS A 214 -12.65 13.60 9.13
N LYS A 215 -13.62 14.50 8.83
CA LYS A 215 -13.85 15.73 9.59
C LYS A 215 -14.25 15.45 11.06
N LEU A 216 -15.08 14.44 11.32
CA LEU A 216 -15.46 14.05 12.68
C LEU A 216 -14.29 13.48 13.50
N ILE A 217 -13.36 12.75 12.87
CA ILE A 217 -12.18 12.20 13.56
C ILE A 217 -11.21 13.33 13.96
N LEU A 218 -10.99 14.32 13.08
CA LEU A 218 -10.11 15.46 13.35
C LEU A 218 -10.64 16.34 14.49
N VAL A 219 -11.94 16.62 14.50
CA VAL A 219 -12.59 17.38 15.59
C VAL A 219 -12.47 16.64 16.93
N LYS A 220 -12.66 15.32 16.94
CA LYS A 220 -12.47 14.51 18.16
C LYS A 220 -11.02 14.47 18.63
N ALA A 221 -10.04 14.47 17.72
CA ALA A 221 -8.62 14.48 18.06
C ALA A 221 -8.17 15.84 18.62
N GLN A 222 -8.74 16.95 18.14
CA GLN A 222 -8.47 18.31 18.65
C GLN A 222 -9.11 18.59 20.02
N LEU A 223 -10.19 17.87 20.38
CA LEU A 223 -10.86 18.01 21.67
C LEU A 223 -10.24 17.13 22.78
N LEU A 224 -9.23 16.33 22.46
CA LEU A 224 -8.51 15.44 23.40
C LEU A 224 -7.07 15.89 23.67
N GLN A 225 -6.72 17.13 23.30
CA GLN A 225 -5.51 17.86 23.72
C GLN A 225 -5.93 19.04 24.59
#